data_AF-A0A1I7Y5T4-F1
#
_entry.id   AF-A0A1I7Y5T4-F1
#
_cell.length_a   1.000
_cell.length_b   1.000
_cell.length_c   1.000
_cell.angle_alpha   90.00
_cell.angle_beta   90.00
_cell.angle_gamma   90.00
#
_symmetry.space_group_name_H-M   'P 1'
#
loop_
_entity.id
_entity.type
_entity.pdbx_description
1 polymer ?
#
loop_
_entity_poly.entity_id
_entity_poly.type
_entity_poly.pdbx_seq_one_letter_code
_entity_poly.pdbx_strand_id
1 'polypeptide(L)'
;MDHLSYDLVEEVVSFLPRSDVETIAKVASRCTDLENWSFAAEDQLENRFLLDVDAYVQSVFVTEEEYSDEEDDFIEEDVEMRIFILVTRDLPNGKVEDWNFLRWRYAWIRHLTITALRVISLPVDPSVGASFSVEQNMLYRQEALDVYCKMLKAVQKGFVKVELSDDDSDADRIKELAIESLNKEIFLEKLIFQDCDLPPDAMAEISEAIAFEFGRKRGRSLEVRIPSSSNEKILPIVKRIAENWHQSDGAFEEKQVTWNRFPDVYDDPWFAIAESYEAIVVPT
;
A
#
# COMPACT_ATOMS: atom_id res chain seq x y z
N MET A 1 -28.15 23.04 -7.75
CA MET A 1 -27.84 21.63 -7.38
C MET A 1 -29.10 20.92 -6.91
N ASP A 2 -29.93 21.60 -6.13
CA ASP A 2 -31.38 21.42 -5.95
C ASP A 2 -32.18 20.89 -7.16
N HIS A 3 -31.97 21.42 -8.37
CA HIS A 3 -32.74 21.01 -9.56
C HIS A 3 -32.33 19.67 -10.19
N LEU A 4 -31.36 18.94 -9.63
CA LEU A 4 -30.94 17.64 -10.18
C LEU A 4 -31.96 16.55 -9.81
N SER A 5 -32.26 15.65 -10.74
CA SER A 5 -33.10 14.48 -10.49
C SER A 5 -32.44 13.51 -9.51
N TYR A 6 -33.25 12.78 -8.75
CA TYR A 6 -32.77 11.77 -7.80
C TYR A 6 -31.75 10.81 -8.45
N ASP A 7 -32.08 10.21 -9.60
CA ASP A 7 -31.22 9.24 -10.29
C ASP A 7 -29.81 9.78 -10.59
N LEU A 8 -29.68 11.06 -10.97
CA LEU A 8 -28.40 11.70 -11.28
C LEU A 8 -27.63 12.05 -10.00
N VAL A 9 -28.34 12.36 -8.91
CA VAL A 9 -27.71 12.57 -7.60
C VAL A 9 -27.26 11.24 -7.00
N GLU A 10 -28.07 10.17 -7.11
CA GLU A 10 -27.68 8.80 -6.75
C GLU A 10 -26.43 8.37 -7.52
N GLU A 11 -26.40 8.56 -8.85
CA GLU A 11 -25.23 8.26 -9.68
C GLU A 11 -23.98 9.01 -9.18
N VAL A 12 -24.07 10.33 -8.96
CA VAL A 12 -22.94 11.12 -8.44
C VAL A 12 -22.49 10.65 -7.06
N VAL A 13 -23.41 10.44 -6.12
CA VAL A 13 -23.11 9.98 -4.76
C VAL A 13 -22.52 8.56 -4.76
N SER A 14 -22.90 7.72 -5.72
CA SER A 14 -22.40 6.34 -5.85
C SER A 14 -20.89 6.25 -6.11
N PHE A 15 -20.27 7.30 -6.65
CA PHE A 15 -18.83 7.39 -6.88
C PHE A 15 -18.03 7.97 -5.71
N LEU A 16 -18.70 8.43 -4.64
CA LEU A 16 -18.04 9.15 -3.55
C LEU A 16 -17.54 8.24 -2.42
N PRO A 17 -16.39 8.60 -1.79
CA PRO A 17 -15.96 8.09 -0.49
C PRO A 17 -17.07 8.14 0.56
N ARG A 18 -17.10 7.18 1.49
CA ARG A 18 -18.11 7.13 2.56
C ARG A 18 -18.14 8.43 3.38
N SER A 19 -16.97 8.96 3.71
CA SER A 19 -16.81 10.21 4.48
C SER A 19 -17.36 11.45 3.76
N ASP A 20 -17.27 11.49 2.43
CA ASP A 20 -17.90 12.53 1.61
C ASP A 20 -19.43 12.37 1.58
N VAL A 21 -19.94 11.13 1.49
CA VAL A 21 -21.40 10.86 1.56
C VAL A 21 -21.96 11.22 2.94
N GLU A 22 -21.27 10.89 4.03
CA GLU A 22 -21.63 11.33 5.40
C GLU A 22 -21.65 12.86 5.53
N THR A 23 -20.72 13.54 4.87
CA THR A 23 -20.67 15.01 4.80
C THR A 23 -21.85 15.58 4.00
N ILE A 24 -22.19 14.97 2.86
CA ILE A 24 -23.35 15.38 2.04
C ILE A 24 -24.65 15.19 2.82
N ALA A 25 -24.92 14.03 3.41
CA ALA A 25 -26.12 13.78 4.21
C ALA A 25 -26.27 14.83 5.34
N LYS A 26 -25.18 15.13 6.05
CA LYS A 26 -25.14 16.12 7.14
C LYS A 26 -25.37 17.57 6.70
N VAL A 27 -25.03 17.91 5.45
CA VAL A 27 -25.25 19.25 4.86
C VAL A 27 -26.64 19.35 4.24
N ALA A 28 -27.05 18.35 3.46
CA ALA A 28 -28.34 18.31 2.77
C ALA A 28 -29.53 18.27 3.74
N SER A 29 -29.44 17.50 4.84
CA SER A 29 -30.46 17.45 5.92
C SER A 29 -30.74 18.79 6.61
N ARG A 30 -29.92 19.83 6.35
CA ARG A 30 -30.11 21.20 6.86
C ARG A 30 -30.72 22.17 5.83
N CYS A 31 -30.94 21.72 4.59
CA CYS A 31 -31.39 22.55 3.47
C CYS A 31 -32.50 21.82 2.71
N THR A 32 -33.74 22.31 2.83
CA THR A 32 -34.92 21.74 2.16
C THR A 32 -34.77 21.66 0.65
N ASP A 33 -34.01 22.57 0.05
CA ASP A 33 -33.79 22.63 -1.39
C ASP A 33 -32.86 21.49 -1.87
N LEU A 34 -32.22 20.75 -0.97
CA LEU A 34 -31.33 19.63 -1.26
C LEU A 34 -31.95 18.26 -0.89
N GLU A 35 -33.28 18.16 -0.88
CA GLU A 35 -34.02 16.93 -0.53
C GLU A 35 -33.52 15.67 -1.27
N ASN A 36 -33.35 15.74 -2.60
CA ASN A 36 -32.80 14.62 -3.39
C ASN A 36 -31.38 14.21 -2.96
N TRP A 37 -30.55 15.16 -2.48
CA TRP A 37 -29.21 14.87 -1.99
C TRP A 37 -29.22 14.27 -0.59
N SER A 38 -30.16 14.65 0.28
CA SER A 38 -30.32 14.01 1.59
C SER A 38 -30.76 12.56 1.40
N PHE A 39 -31.81 12.32 0.60
CA PHE A 39 -32.31 10.97 0.34
C PHE A 39 -31.27 10.07 -0.33
N ALA A 40 -30.58 10.54 -1.38
CA ALA A 40 -29.56 9.73 -2.05
C ALA A 40 -28.37 9.43 -1.13
N ALA A 41 -27.92 10.38 -0.31
CA ALA A 41 -26.82 10.15 0.62
C ALA A 41 -27.21 9.22 1.78
N GLU A 42 -28.42 9.39 2.34
CA GLU A 42 -28.96 8.50 3.38
C GLU A 42 -29.19 7.07 2.86
N ASP A 43 -29.77 6.92 1.66
CA ASP A 43 -29.96 5.61 1.01
C ASP A 43 -28.63 4.88 0.78
N GLN A 44 -27.60 5.58 0.30
CA GLN A 44 -26.28 4.98 0.13
C GLN A 44 -25.62 4.67 1.49
N LEU A 45 -25.84 5.45 2.54
CA LEU A 45 -25.31 5.15 3.88
C LEU A 45 -26.00 3.97 4.59
N GLU A 46 -27.30 3.78 4.34
CA GLU A 46 -28.07 2.66 4.89
C GLU A 46 -27.86 1.36 4.09
N ASN A 47 -27.83 1.45 2.75
CA ASN A 47 -27.81 0.26 1.88
C ASN A 47 -26.42 -0.19 1.43
N ARG A 48 -25.35 0.61 1.57
CA ARG A 48 -23.98 0.19 1.21
C ARG A 48 -23.28 -0.60 2.31
N PHE A 49 -22.56 -1.62 1.88
CA PHE A 49 -21.70 -2.45 2.71
C PHE A 49 -20.23 -2.11 2.50
N LEU A 50 -19.42 -2.34 3.52
CA LEU A 50 -17.96 -2.34 3.38
C LEU A 50 -17.52 -3.73 2.93
N LEU A 51 -16.73 -3.78 1.85
CA LEU A 51 -16.16 -5.00 1.30
C LEU A 51 -14.66 -5.04 1.56
N ASP A 52 -14.18 -6.21 1.95
CA ASP A 52 -12.78 -6.57 1.87
C ASP A 52 -12.60 -7.48 0.65
N VAL A 53 -11.70 -7.10 -0.25
CA VAL A 53 -11.46 -7.76 -1.54
C VAL A 53 -10.07 -8.35 -1.52
N ASP A 54 -9.95 -9.67 -1.61
CA ASP A 54 -8.68 -10.36 -1.76
C ASP A 54 -8.59 -10.93 -3.18
N ALA A 55 -7.89 -10.22 -4.06
CA ALA A 55 -7.55 -10.73 -5.38
C ALA A 55 -6.23 -11.50 -5.27
N TYR A 56 -6.18 -12.75 -5.74
CA TYR A 56 -4.94 -13.53 -5.76
C TYR A 56 -4.82 -14.37 -7.04
N VAL A 57 -3.59 -14.68 -7.46
CA VAL A 57 -3.36 -15.63 -8.56
C VAL A 57 -2.71 -16.90 -8.08
N GLN A 58 -3.27 -18.00 -8.58
CA GLN A 58 -2.74 -19.34 -8.40
C GLN A 58 -2.22 -19.83 -9.76
N SER A 59 -0.98 -20.30 -9.76
CA SER A 59 -0.48 -21.20 -10.79
C SER A 59 -1.23 -22.54 -10.68
N VAL A 60 -1.97 -22.91 -11.72
CA VAL A 60 -2.60 -24.22 -11.85
C VAL A 60 -1.80 -25.00 -12.89
N PHE A 61 -1.13 -26.05 -12.46
CA PHE A 61 -0.46 -26.99 -13.35
C PHE A 61 -1.52 -27.69 -14.20
N VAL A 62 -1.43 -27.55 -15.51
CA VAL A 62 -2.27 -28.28 -16.45
C VAL A 62 -1.55 -29.57 -16.79
N THR A 63 -1.84 -30.64 -16.04
CA THR A 63 -1.46 -31.99 -16.44
C THR A 63 -2.27 -32.38 -17.67
N GLU A 64 -1.72 -32.17 -18.86
CA GLU A 64 -2.25 -32.85 -20.05
C GLU A 64 -2.06 -34.36 -19.84
N GLU A 65 -3.15 -35.12 -19.94
CA GLU A 65 -3.11 -36.60 -19.86
C GLU A 65 -2.57 -37.16 -21.20
N GLU A 66 -1.31 -36.86 -21.52
CA GLU A 66 -0.63 -37.46 -22.66
C GLU A 66 -0.25 -38.92 -22.35
N TYR A 67 -0.96 -39.84 -23.00
CA TYR A 67 -0.60 -41.24 -23.09
C TYR A 67 0.50 -41.43 -24.14
N SER A 68 1.74 -41.07 -23.82
CA SER A 68 2.92 -41.39 -24.63
C SER A 68 3.69 -42.58 -24.04
N ASP A 69 3.83 -43.66 -24.81
CA ASP A 69 4.59 -44.88 -24.44
C ASP A 69 6.11 -44.73 -24.70
N GLU A 70 6.63 -43.50 -24.83
CA GLU A 70 8.03 -43.24 -25.18
C GLU A 70 8.84 -42.79 -23.94
N GLU A 71 9.81 -43.60 -23.53
CA GLU A 71 10.66 -43.36 -22.35
C GLU A 71 11.65 -42.20 -22.60
N ASP A 72 11.78 -41.29 -21.60
CA ASP A 72 12.82 -40.26 -21.43
C ASP A 72 12.72 -38.90 -22.20
N ASP A 73 11.53 -38.37 -22.51
CA ASP A 73 11.37 -36.94 -22.83
C ASP A 73 10.97 -36.09 -21.60
N PHE A 74 11.62 -34.92 -21.45
CA PHE A 74 11.29 -33.94 -20.40
C PHE A 74 9.96 -33.26 -20.74
N ILE A 75 8.89 -33.60 -20.02
CA ILE A 75 7.59 -32.93 -20.14
C ILE A 75 7.73 -31.49 -19.65
N GLU A 76 7.54 -30.51 -20.54
CA GLU A 76 7.36 -29.11 -20.14
C GLU A 76 5.99 -28.98 -19.45
N GLU A 77 5.97 -28.79 -18.13
CA GLU A 77 4.72 -28.57 -17.38
C GLU A 77 4.11 -27.22 -17.76
N ASP A 78 2.99 -27.24 -18.48
CA ASP A 78 2.25 -26.03 -18.82
C ASP A 78 1.52 -25.47 -17.58
N VAL A 79 1.92 -24.24 -17.20
CA VAL A 79 1.38 -23.54 -16.02
C VAL A 79 0.35 -22.51 -16.43
N GLU A 80 -0.93 -22.79 -16.18
CA GLU A 80 -2.02 -21.81 -16.37
C GLU A 80 -2.12 -20.90 -15.15
N MET A 81 -2.05 -19.58 -15.35
CA MET A 81 -2.28 -18.60 -14.27
C MET A 81 -3.76 -18.24 -14.16
N ARG A 82 -4.39 -18.57 -13.02
CA ARG A 82 -5.80 -18.24 -12.76
C ARG A 82 -5.95 -17.19 -11.67
N ILE A 83 -6.81 -16.21 -11.94
CA ILE A 83 -7.13 -15.10 -11.03
C ILE A 83 -8.36 -15.46 -10.23
N PHE A 84 -8.21 -15.42 -8.91
CA PHE A 84 -9.28 -15.58 -7.94
C PHE A 84 -9.55 -14.21 -7.31
N ILE A 85 -10.82 -13.91 -7.07
CA ILE A 85 -11.22 -12.71 -6.34
C ILE A 85 -12.16 -13.17 -5.25
N LEU A 86 -11.62 -13.31 -4.04
CA LEU A 86 -12.42 -13.43 -2.85
C LEU A 86 -12.98 -12.03 -2.55
N VAL A 87 -14.28 -11.95 -2.29
CA VAL A 87 -14.90 -10.71 -1.83
C VAL A 87 -15.73 -11.07 -0.63
N THR A 88 -15.39 -10.49 0.51
CA THR A 88 -16.15 -10.65 1.75
C THR A 88 -16.77 -9.32 2.14
N ARG A 89 -17.92 -9.38 2.81
CA ARG A 89 -18.54 -8.20 3.43
C ARG A 89 -18.41 -8.27 4.94
N ASP A 90 -18.16 -7.13 5.56
CA ASP A 90 -18.26 -6.99 7.00
C ASP A 90 -19.68 -6.50 7.37
N LEU A 91 -20.37 -7.25 8.23
CA LEU A 91 -21.68 -6.90 8.73
C LEU A 91 -21.57 -6.07 10.02
N PRO A 92 -22.54 -5.19 10.34
CA PRO A 92 -22.52 -4.38 11.58
C PRO A 92 -22.44 -5.14 12.91
N ASN A 93 -22.55 -6.48 12.89
CA ASN A 93 -22.38 -7.38 14.03
C ASN A 93 -20.99 -8.06 14.09
N GLY A 94 -20.04 -7.63 13.24
CA GLY A 94 -18.69 -8.19 13.13
C GLY A 94 -18.63 -9.57 12.45
N LYS A 95 -19.67 -9.97 11.72
CA LYS A 95 -19.65 -11.20 10.91
C LYS A 95 -19.15 -10.90 9.51
N VAL A 96 -18.21 -11.73 9.07
CA VAL A 96 -17.75 -11.78 7.68
C VAL A 96 -18.63 -12.78 6.92
N GLU A 97 -19.10 -12.38 5.73
CA GLU A 97 -19.87 -13.25 4.81
C GLU A 97 -19.37 -13.12 3.37
N ASP A 98 -19.41 -14.21 2.60
CA ASP A 98 -19.10 -14.20 1.17
C ASP A 98 -20.02 -13.24 0.40
N TRP A 99 -19.45 -12.44 -0.49
CA TRP A 99 -20.22 -11.41 -1.20
C TRP A 99 -20.95 -11.97 -2.43
N ASN A 100 -22.24 -11.63 -2.49
CA ASN A 100 -23.06 -11.86 -3.67
C ASN A 100 -22.89 -10.71 -4.68
N PHE A 101 -22.13 -10.96 -5.74
CA PHE A 101 -21.82 -10.01 -6.82
C PHE A 101 -23.05 -9.36 -7.50
N LEU A 102 -24.27 -9.88 -7.32
CA LEU A 102 -25.51 -9.30 -7.87
C LEU A 102 -25.86 -7.90 -7.31
N ARG A 103 -25.16 -7.42 -6.26
CA ARG A 103 -25.44 -6.12 -5.61
C ARG A 103 -24.27 -5.14 -5.59
N TRP A 104 -23.30 -5.28 -6.50
CA TRP A 104 -22.06 -4.49 -6.56
C TRP A 104 -22.22 -2.96 -6.44
N ARG A 105 -23.33 -2.37 -6.92
CA ARG A 105 -23.61 -0.92 -6.80
C ARG A 105 -23.73 -0.41 -5.35
N TYR A 106 -23.96 -1.32 -4.40
CA TYR A 106 -24.14 -1.05 -2.97
C TYR A 106 -22.89 -1.41 -2.14
N ALA A 107 -21.70 -1.06 -2.61
CA ALA A 107 -20.45 -1.40 -1.96
C ALA A 107 -19.45 -0.24 -1.93
N TRP A 108 -18.77 -0.09 -0.80
CA TRP A 108 -17.49 0.61 -0.68
C TRP A 108 -16.39 -0.42 -0.40
N ILE A 109 -15.21 -0.25 -0.99
CA ILE A 109 -14.06 -1.12 -0.70
C ILE A 109 -13.35 -0.54 0.52
N ARG A 110 -13.29 -1.34 1.58
CA ARG A 110 -12.53 -1.04 2.81
C ARG A 110 -11.10 -1.52 2.68
N HIS A 111 -10.94 -2.81 2.38
CA HIS A 111 -9.65 -3.45 2.21
C HIS A 111 -9.52 -4.03 0.80
N LEU A 112 -8.31 -3.95 0.24
CA LEU A 112 -7.98 -4.53 -1.06
C LEU A 112 -6.60 -5.19 -0.96
N THR A 113 -6.59 -6.50 -0.71
CA THR A 113 -5.39 -7.33 -0.80
C THR A 113 -5.21 -7.76 -2.25
N ILE A 114 -4.00 -7.67 -2.79
CA ILE A 114 -3.69 -8.16 -4.15
C ILE A 114 -2.45 -9.07 -4.09
N THR A 115 -2.67 -10.37 -3.94
CA THR A 115 -1.63 -11.41 -3.89
C THR A 115 -1.46 -12.04 -5.28
N ALA A 116 -0.92 -11.26 -6.22
CA ALA A 116 -0.85 -11.57 -7.66
C ALA A 116 -2.23 -11.61 -8.37
N LEU A 117 -2.32 -11.75 -9.69
CA LEU A 117 -2.04 -10.73 -10.71
C LEU A 117 -3.38 -10.19 -11.26
N ARG A 118 -3.30 -9.13 -12.06
CA ARG A 118 -4.35 -8.49 -12.87
C ARG A 118 -5.38 -7.68 -12.07
N VAL A 119 -5.33 -6.37 -12.32
CA VAL A 119 -6.10 -5.34 -11.62
C VAL A 119 -7.49 -5.18 -12.24
N ILE A 120 -8.50 -5.12 -11.37
CA ILE A 120 -9.72 -4.37 -11.61
C ILE A 120 -9.50 -2.98 -11.01
N SER A 121 -9.62 -1.92 -11.82
CA SER A 121 -9.53 -0.54 -11.34
C SER A 121 -10.80 -0.17 -10.59
N LEU A 122 -10.79 -0.27 -9.27
CA LEU A 122 -11.87 0.17 -8.41
C LEU A 122 -11.40 1.38 -7.59
N PRO A 123 -12.24 2.41 -7.40
CA PRO A 123 -11.89 3.56 -6.58
C PRO A 123 -11.75 3.12 -5.12
N VAL A 124 -10.56 3.29 -4.54
CA VAL A 124 -10.32 3.05 -3.11
C VAL A 124 -10.66 4.32 -2.34
N ASP A 125 -11.36 4.18 -1.21
CA ASP A 125 -11.71 5.31 -0.35
C ASP A 125 -10.44 5.85 0.36
N PRO A 126 -10.00 7.10 0.08
CA PRO A 126 -8.77 7.64 0.66
C PRO A 126 -8.87 7.93 2.16
N SER A 127 -10.09 7.95 2.72
CA SER A 127 -10.31 8.13 4.16
C SER A 127 -10.16 6.84 4.97
N VAL A 128 -10.06 5.69 4.29
CA VAL A 128 -9.98 4.36 4.92
C VAL A 128 -8.54 3.85 5.09
N GLY A 129 -7.54 4.62 4.64
CA GLY A 129 -6.12 4.28 4.85
C GLY A 129 -5.65 3.12 3.98
N ALA A 130 -5.84 3.24 2.67
CA ALA A 130 -5.52 2.22 1.68
C ALA A 130 -4.08 1.69 1.84
N SER A 131 -3.95 0.39 2.12
CA SER A 131 -2.68 -0.32 2.18
C SER A 131 -2.45 -1.14 0.92
N PHE A 132 -1.25 -1.03 0.35
CA PHE A 132 -0.78 -1.91 -0.72
C PHE A 132 0.40 -2.73 -0.21
N SER A 133 0.30 -4.06 -0.33
CA SER A 133 1.39 -5.00 -0.04
C SER A 133 1.70 -5.79 -1.31
N VAL A 134 2.98 -5.99 -1.58
CA VAL A 134 3.48 -6.91 -2.61
C VAL A 134 4.25 -8.02 -1.92
N GLU A 135 3.65 -9.21 -1.90
CA GLU A 135 4.33 -10.46 -1.56
C GLU A 135 4.66 -11.19 -2.85
N GLN A 136 5.94 -11.24 -3.23
CA GLN A 136 6.38 -11.97 -4.40
C GLN A 136 6.76 -13.40 -4.02
N ASN A 137 5.95 -14.37 -4.45
CA ASN A 137 6.32 -15.78 -4.30
C ASN A 137 7.27 -16.21 -5.44
N MET A 138 8.31 -16.97 -5.10
CA MET A 138 9.53 -17.31 -5.86
C MET A 138 9.36 -17.86 -7.30
N LEU A 139 8.15 -18.21 -7.74
CA LEU A 139 7.93 -19.05 -8.93
C LEU A 139 7.49 -18.28 -10.20
N TYR A 140 7.36 -16.96 -10.16
CA TYR A 140 6.83 -16.18 -11.27
C TYR A 140 7.91 -15.59 -12.20
N ARG A 141 7.71 -15.73 -13.52
CA ARG A 141 8.60 -15.18 -14.55
C ARG A 141 8.61 -13.64 -14.57
N GLN A 142 9.65 -13.06 -15.19
CA GLN A 142 9.89 -11.62 -15.33
C GLN A 142 8.67 -10.80 -15.85
N GLU A 143 7.80 -11.40 -16.67
CA GLU A 143 6.62 -10.73 -17.22
C GLU A 143 5.60 -10.36 -16.12
N ALA A 144 5.54 -11.12 -15.01
CA ALA A 144 4.71 -10.81 -13.86
C ALA A 144 5.19 -9.52 -13.16
N LEU A 145 6.50 -9.38 -12.96
CA LEU A 145 7.14 -8.18 -12.40
C LEU A 145 6.86 -6.93 -13.24
N ASP A 146 6.96 -7.04 -14.56
CA ASP A 146 6.62 -5.97 -15.48
C ASP A 146 5.15 -5.53 -15.38
N VAL A 147 4.26 -6.46 -15.06
CA VAL A 147 2.84 -6.18 -14.83
C VAL A 147 2.62 -5.50 -13.47
N TYR A 148 3.30 -5.92 -12.39
CA TYR A 148 3.24 -5.22 -11.09
C TYR A 148 3.75 -3.79 -11.16
N CYS A 149 4.90 -3.56 -11.82
CA CYS A 149 5.43 -2.19 -11.98
C CYS A 149 4.45 -1.28 -12.74
N LYS A 150 3.73 -1.81 -13.73
CA LYS A 150 2.67 -1.09 -14.45
C LYS A 150 1.44 -0.83 -13.58
N MET A 151 1.08 -1.75 -12.69
CA MET A 151 -0.02 -1.59 -11.74
C MET A 151 0.28 -0.52 -10.69
N LEU A 152 1.45 -0.61 -10.03
CA LEU A 152 1.93 0.43 -9.12
C LEU A 152 1.88 1.80 -9.79
N LYS A 153 2.48 1.94 -10.98
CA LYS A 153 2.47 3.20 -11.75
C LYS A 153 1.06 3.70 -12.13
N ALA A 154 0.06 2.81 -12.19
CA ALA A 154 -1.33 3.17 -12.49
C ALA A 154 -2.18 3.54 -11.25
N VAL A 155 -1.89 2.95 -10.08
CA VAL A 155 -2.72 3.08 -8.86
C VAL A 155 -2.09 4.01 -7.80
N GLN A 156 -0.82 4.42 -7.95
CA GLN A 156 -0.08 5.41 -7.12
C GLN A 156 -0.67 6.85 -7.14
N LYS A 157 -1.89 7.04 -6.64
CA LYS A 157 -2.49 8.37 -6.34
C LYS A 157 -3.30 8.37 -5.03
N GLY A 158 -2.88 7.62 -4.03
CA GLY A 158 -3.60 7.54 -2.75
C GLY A 158 -3.31 6.32 -1.88
N PHE A 159 -2.13 5.69 -1.99
CA PHE A 159 -1.76 4.60 -1.08
C PHE A 159 -1.03 5.15 0.13
N VAL A 160 -1.64 4.94 1.30
CA VAL A 160 -1.14 5.46 2.57
C VAL A 160 -0.04 4.55 3.14
N LYS A 161 -0.11 3.24 2.86
CA LYS A 161 0.91 2.25 3.22
C LYS A 161 1.40 1.51 1.97
N VAL A 162 2.72 1.42 1.83
CA VAL A 162 3.42 0.59 0.83
C VAL A 162 4.31 -0.42 1.57
N GLU A 163 4.12 -1.70 1.29
CA GLU A 163 4.92 -2.80 1.83
C GLU A 163 5.53 -3.58 0.67
N LEU A 164 6.86 -3.62 0.64
CA LEU A 164 7.69 -4.27 -0.37
C LEU A 164 8.33 -5.47 0.31
N SER A 165 7.98 -6.68 -0.13
CA SER A 165 8.58 -7.93 0.34
C SER A 165 9.19 -8.69 -0.82
N ASP A 166 10.42 -9.17 -0.65
CA ASP A 166 11.13 -9.90 -1.69
C ASP A 166 12.28 -10.75 -1.12
N ASP A 167 12.33 -12.00 -1.54
CA ASP A 167 13.32 -12.98 -1.11
C ASP A 167 14.47 -13.19 -2.12
N ASP A 168 14.35 -12.74 -3.39
CA ASP A 168 15.33 -13.11 -4.46
C ASP A 168 15.31 -12.24 -5.76
N SER A 169 14.61 -11.09 -5.79
CA SER A 169 14.34 -10.36 -7.05
C SER A 169 15.41 -9.34 -7.51
N ASP A 170 15.14 -8.79 -8.69
CA ASP A 170 15.82 -7.65 -9.32
C ASP A 170 15.77 -6.40 -8.42
N ALA A 171 16.75 -6.27 -7.54
CA ALA A 171 16.82 -5.22 -6.52
C ALA A 171 16.82 -3.79 -7.09
N ASP A 172 17.25 -3.60 -8.35
CA ASP A 172 17.12 -2.31 -9.05
C ASP A 172 15.64 -1.92 -9.25
N ARG A 173 14.72 -2.88 -9.41
CA ARG A 173 13.28 -2.61 -9.49
C ARG A 173 12.69 -2.24 -8.14
N ILE A 174 13.07 -2.91 -7.05
CA ILE A 174 12.61 -2.54 -5.70
C ILE A 174 13.09 -1.13 -5.36
N LYS A 175 14.35 -0.82 -5.69
CA LYS A 175 14.92 0.53 -5.64
C LYS A 175 14.10 1.54 -6.43
N GLU A 176 13.81 1.27 -7.71
CA GLU A 176 12.95 2.13 -8.52
C GLU A 176 11.57 2.34 -7.89
N LEU A 177 10.90 1.28 -7.43
CA LEU A 177 9.55 1.36 -6.85
C LEU A 177 9.51 2.10 -5.51
N ALA A 178 10.52 1.92 -4.66
CA ALA A 178 10.68 2.64 -3.40
C ALA A 178 10.93 4.13 -3.64
N ILE A 179 11.89 4.47 -4.51
CA ILE A 179 12.23 5.84 -4.89
C ILE A 179 11.05 6.52 -5.59
N GLU A 180 10.32 5.80 -6.45
CA GLU A 180 9.12 6.31 -7.12
C GLU A 180 7.99 6.59 -6.12
N SER A 181 7.76 5.71 -5.14
CA SER A 181 6.76 5.90 -4.08
C SER A 181 7.09 7.10 -3.18
N LEU A 182 8.36 7.25 -2.79
CA LEU A 182 8.84 8.40 -2.00
C LEU A 182 8.71 9.73 -2.79
N ASN A 183 9.07 9.73 -4.07
CA ASN A 183 9.02 10.94 -4.91
C ASN A 183 7.61 11.39 -5.29
N LYS A 184 6.64 10.45 -5.37
CA LYS A 184 5.31 10.75 -5.91
C LYS A 184 4.32 11.34 -4.92
N GLU A 185 4.43 11.08 -3.61
CA GLU A 185 3.28 11.26 -2.72
C GLU A 185 3.46 12.10 -1.44
N ILE A 186 2.49 13.03 -1.33
CA ILE A 186 2.05 13.76 -0.14
C ILE A 186 1.32 12.82 0.86
N PHE A 187 0.95 11.61 0.43
CA PHE A 187 0.04 10.69 1.14
C PHE A 187 0.70 9.42 1.72
N LEU A 188 1.92 9.07 1.32
CA LEU A 188 2.64 7.93 1.88
C LEU A 188 2.91 8.18 3.37
N GLU A 189 2.28 7.43 4.26
CA GLU A 189 2.46 7.49 5.71
C GLU A 189 3.30 6.31 6.24
N LYS A 190 3.36 5.19 5.50
CA LYS A 190 4.14 4.01 5.89
C LYS A 190 4.83 3.33 4.71
N LEU A 191 6.15 3.14 4.79
CA LEU A 191 6.97 2.41 3.83
C LEU A 191 7.71 1.27 4.55
N ILE A 192 7.46 0.02 4.15
CA ILE A 192 8.07 -1.16 4.75
C ILE A 192 8.88 -1.90 3.70
N PHE A 193 10.11 -2.24 4.06
CA PHE A 193 10.91 -3.26 3.39
C PHE A 193 10.93 -4.50 4.28
N GLN A 194 10.36 -5.58 3.81
CA GLN A 194 10.36 -6.87 4.51
C GLN A 194 11.23 -7.86 3.72
N ASP A 195 12.19 -8.46 4.41
CA ASP A 195 13.06 -9.54 3.92
C ASP A 195 13.92 -9.22 2.65
N CYS A 196 13.78 -8.02 2.06
CA CYS A 196 14.54 -7.55 0.89
C CYS A 196 16.06 -7.48 1.13
N ASP A 197 16.82 -8.35 0.46
CA ASP A 197 18.29 -8.39 0.53
C ASP A 197 18.95 -7.41 -0.47
N LEU A 198 18.69 -6.12 -0.26
CA LEU A 198 19.13 -5.05 -1.18
C LEU A 198 20.66 -4.88 -1.20
N PRO A 199 21.27 -4.71 -2.40
CA PRO A 199 22.70 -4.44 -2.51
C PRO A 199 23.04 -3.03 -1.96
N PRO A 200 24.29 -2.79 -1.54
CA PRO A 200 24.64 -1.60 -0.77
C PRO A 200 24.39 -0.26 -1.48
N ASP A 201 24.53 -0.24 -2.80
CA ASP A 201 24.26 0.90 -3.68
C ASP A 201 22.76 1.18 -3.79
N ALA A 202 21.93 0.16 -4.04
CA ALA A 202 20.48 0.29 -4.06
C ALA A 202 19.94 0.81 -2.72
N MET A 203 20.43 0.24 -1.61
CA MET A 203 20.06 0.70 -0.27
C MET A 203 20.52 2.15 -0.03
N ALA A 204 21.69 2.56 -0.53
CA ALA A 204 22.17 3.94 -0.39
C ALA A 204 21.29 4.96 -1.16
N GLU A 205 20.86 4.63 -2.38
CA GLU A 205 19.93 5.47 -3.17
C GLU A 205 18.57 5.61 -2.47
N ILE A 206 17.97 4.50 -2.02
CA ILE A 206 16.71 4.49 -1.25
C ILE A 206 16.86 5.34 0.02
N SER A 207 17.99 5.20 0.72
CA SER A 207 18.29 5.94 1.95
C SER A 207 18.44 7.44 1.73
N GLU A 208 19.00 7.85 0.58
CA GLU A 208 19.07 9.25 0.18
C GLU A 208 17.68 9.81 -0.09
N ALA A 209 16.80 9.06 -0.77
CA ALA A 209 15.40 9.43 -0.97
C ALA A 209 14.61 9.52 0.36
N ILE A 210 14.78 8.57 1.28
CA ILE A 210 14.16 8.61 2.62
C ILE A 210 14.65 9.84 3.39
N ALA A 211 15.97 10.04 3.48
CA ALA A 211 16.55 11.16 4.22
C ALA A 211 16.09 12.50 3.65
N PHE A 212 15.90 12.60 2.33
CA PHE A 212 15.37 13.79 1.67
C PHE A 212 13.90 14.07 2.05
N GLU A 213 13.04 13.06 2.11
CA GLU A 213 11.67 13.19 2.61
C GLU A 213 11.60 13.51 4.12
N PHE A 214 12.59 13.08 4.90
CA PHE A 214 12.69 13.46 6.32
C PHE A 214 13.06 14.93 6.51
N GLY A 215 13.80 15.55 5.58
CA GLY A 215 14.06 17.00 5.56
C GLY A 215 12.89 17.87 5.08
N ARG A 216 11.85 17.28 4.48
CA ARG A 216 10.68 17.99 3.94
C ARG A 216 9.54 18.12 4.95
N LYS A 217 8.69 19.13 4.74
CA LYS A 217 7.33 19.21 5.32
C LYS A 217 6.37 18.44 4.44
N ARG A 218 5.64 17.48 4.99
CA ARG A 218 4.67 16.63 4.26
C ARG A 218 3.23 16.86 4.74
N GLY A 219 3.06 17.50 5.90
CA GLY A 219 1.79 17.67 6.62
C GLY A 219 1.27 16.39 7.28
N ARG A 220 2.05 15.29 7.26
CA ARG A 220 1.66 13.95 7.70
C ARG A 220 2.85 13.17 8.26
N SER A 221 2.57 12.17 9.08
CA SER A 221 3.58 11.25 9.58
C SER A 221 4.24 10.44 8.46
N LEU A 222 5.44 9.91 8.74
CA LEU A 222 6.11 8.94 7.89
C LEU A 222 6.82 7.90 8.76
N GLU A 223 6.33 6.67 8.72
CA GLU A 223 6.99 5.49 9.28
C GLU A 223 7.75 4.76 8.17
N VAL A 224 9.07 4.59 8.34
CA VAL A 224 9.90 3.77 7.46
C VAL A 224 10.46 2.58 8.24
N ARG A 225 10.19 1.37 7.75
CA ARG A 225 10.78 0.13 8.28
C ARG A 225 11.85 -0.37 7.32
N ILE A 226 13.10 -0.19 7.71
CA ILE A 226 14.32 -0.57 6.98
C ILE A 226 14.56 -2.08 7.18
N PRO A 227 15.00 -2.84 6.15
CA PRO A 227 15.17 -4.28 6.26
C PRO A 227 16.38 -4.63 7.13
N SER A 228 16.46 -5.88 7.58
CA SER A 228 17.44 -6.41 8.54
C SER A 228 18.87 -6.52 7.97
N SER A 229 19.43 -5.43 7.46
CA SER A 229 20.82 -5.38 6.98
C SER A 229 21.83 -5.27 8.14
N SER A 230 23.10 -5.56 7.88
CA SER A 230 24.14 -5.48 8.90
C SER A 230 24.27 -4.07 9.50
N ASN A 231 24.50 -3.96 10.82
CA ASN A 231 24.54 -2.67 11.54
C ASN A 231 25.45 -1.61 10.87
N GLU A 232 26.56 -2.05 10.26
CA GLU A 232 27.49 -1.19 9.51
C GLU A 232 26.84 -0.43 8.35
N LYS A 233 25.86 -1.04 7.66
CA LYS A 233 25.12 -0.42 6.55
C LYS A 233 24.03 0.54 7.05
N ILE A 234 23.40 0.24 8.19
CA ILE A 234 22.30 1.04 8.77
C ILE A 234 22.80 2.37 9.35
N LEU A 235 24.00 2.39 9.93
CA LEU A 235 24.55 3.59 10.59
C LEU A 235 24.60 4.86 9.71
N PRO A 236 25.20 4.82 8.50
CA PRO A 236 25.21 5.99 7.59
C PRO A 236 23.80 6.47 7.23
N ILE A 237 22.85 5.55 7.10
CA ILE A 237 21.46 5.81 6.69
C ILE A 237 20.74 6.60 7.78
N VAL A 238 20.70 6.05 8.99
CA VAL A 238 19.99 6.68 10.12
C VAL A 238 20.65 8.02 10.48
N LYS A 239 21.98 8.12 10.39
CA LYS A 239 22.69 9.39 10.57
C LYS A 239 22.23 10.44 9.56
N ARG A 240 22.19 10.11 8.26
CA ARG A 240 21.78 11.03 7.19
C ARG A 240 20.30 11.44 7.30
N ILE A 241 19.43 10.51 7.72
CA ILE A 241 18.03 10.80 8.03
C ILE A 241 17.93 11.81 9.19
N ALA A 242 18.66 11.58 10.27
CA ALA A 242 18.65 12.45 11.45
C ALA A 242 19.26 13.83 11.16
N GLU A 243 20.33 13.91 10.36
CA GLU A 243 20.94 15.18 9.92
C GLU A 243 19.95 16.01 9.08
N ASN A 244 19.26 15.40 8.12
CA ASN A 244 18.25 16.09 7.31
C ASN A 244 17.00 16.47 8.13
N TRP A 245 16.58 15.64 9.10
CA TRP A 245 15.51 15.99 10.03
C TRP A 245 15.91 17.18 10.92
N HIS A 246 17.13 17.20 11.46
CA HIS A 246 17.63 18.32 12.26
C HIS A 246 17.68 19.65 11.47
N GLN A 247 17.89 19.58 10.14
CA GLN A 247 17.84 20.74 9.25
C GLN A 247 16.43 21.12 8.80
N SER A 248 15.43 20.26 8.99
CA SER A 248 14.02 20.63 8.83
C SER A 248 13.63 21.58 9.98
N ASP A 249 12.59 22.39 9.80
CA ASP A 249 12.18 23.35 10.83
C ASP A 249 11.44 22.72 12.02
N GLY A 250 11.53 21.39 12.18
CA GLY A 250 11.11 20.63 13.36
C GLY A 250 9.60 20.63 13.64
N ALA A 251 8.79 21.17 12.73
CA ALA A 251 7.42 21.56 13.02
C ALA A 251 6.38 20.58 12.46
N PHE A 252 5.71 19.88 13.37
CA PHE A 252 4.38 19.23 13.24
C PHE A 252 4.23 17.80 12.68
N GLU A 253 5.30 17.03 12.42
CA GLU A 253 5.16 15.67 11.85
C GLU A 253 5.90 14.62 12.67
N GLU A 254 5.18 13.57 13.09
CA GLU A 254 5.77 12.37 13.68
C GLU A 254 6.48 11.56 12.59
N LYS A 255 7.80 11.45 12.68
CA LYS A 255 8.60 10.65 11.75
C LYS A 255 9.26 9.51 12.51
N GLN A 256 9.06 8.29 12.03
CA GLN A 256 9.50 7.09 12.69
C GLN A 256 10.39 6.28 11.74
N VAL A 257 11.56 5.86 12.21
CA VAL A 257 12.40 4.88 11.52
C VAL A 257 12.50 3.67 12.42
N THR A 258 12.18 2.49 11.89
CA THR A 258 12.36 1.21 12.56
C THR A 258 13.27 0.30 11.74
N TRP A 259 14.03 -0.53 12.43
CA TRP A 259 14.84 -1.59 11.85
C TRP A 259 14.86 -2.76 12.84
N ASN A 260 15.05 -3.98 12.34
CA ASN A 260 15.15 -5.15 13.20
C ASN A 260 16.54 -5.18 13.87
N ARG A 261 16.58 -5.38 15.19
CA ARG A 261 17.83 -5.47 15.97
C ARG A 261 18.35 -6.89 16.00
N PHE A 262 19.58 -7.11 15.54
CA PHE A 262 20.30 -8.37 15.81
C PHE A 262 20.75 -8.41 17.28
N PRO A 263 20.40 -9.45 18.06
CA PRO A 263 20.67 -9.49 19.50
C PRO A 263 22.16 -9.70 19.85
N ASP A 264 22.96 -10.21 18.92
CA ASP A 264 24.32 -10.69 19.19
C ASP A 264 25.43 -9.65 18.95
N VAL A 265 25.09 -8.44 18.48
CA VAL A 265 26.05 -7.36 18.22
C VAL A 265 26.01 -6.34 19.36
N TYR A 266 27.12 -6.26 20.12
CA TYR A 266 27.26 -5.36 21.28
C TYR A 266 27.32 -3.87 20.90
N ASP A 267 27.67 -3.56 19.65
CA ASP A 267 27.67 -2.20 19.12
C ASP A 267 26.26 -1.84 18.61
N ASP A 268 25.43 -1.34 19.53
CA ASP A 268 24.12 -0.80 19.20
C ASP A 268 24.29 0.54 18.46
N PRO A 269 23.88 0.63 17.18
CA PRO A 269 24.06 1.85 16.39
C PRO A 269 23.34 3.06 16.98
N TRP A 270 22.32 2.84 17.83
CA TRP A 270 21.64 3.89 18.56
C TRP A 270 22.57 4.69 19.47
N PHE A 271 23.53 4.06 20.16
CA PHE A 271 24.44 4.78 21.05
C PHE A 271 25.41 5.69 20.28
N ALA A 272 25.94 5.23 19.14
CA ALA A 272 26.81 6.05 18.29
C ALA A 272 26.07 7.28 17.72
N ILE A 273 24.79 7.13 17.40
CA ILE A 273 23.94 8.25 16.96
C ILE A 273 23.66 9.18 18.16
N ALA A 274 23.21 8.65 19.30
CA ALA A 274 22.91 9.43 20.49
C ALA A 274 24.12 10.24 20.98
N GLU A 275 25.31 9.64 21.05
CA GLU A 275 26.56 10.32 21.41
C GLU A 275 26.87 11.48 20.45
N SER A 276 26.63 11.30 19.14
CA SER A 276 26.80 12.37 18.15
C SER A 276 25.82 13.53 18.33
N TYR A 277 24.65 13.31 18.95
CA TYR A 277 23.64 14.34 19.23
C TYR A 277 23.81 14.96 20.62
N GLU A 278 24.28 14.24 21.63
CA GLU A 278 24.69 14.84 22.92
C GLU A 278 25.78 15.89 22.72
N ALA A 279 26.70 15.68 21.78
CA ALA A 279 27.70 16.67 21.37
C ALA A 279 27.11 17.96 20.76
N ILE A 280 25.87 17.93 20.27
CA ILE A 280 25.17 19.07 19.65
C ILE A 280 24.29 19.82 20.67
N VAL A 281 23.84 19.15 21.73
CA VAL A 281 22.92 19.69 22.76
C VAL A 281 23.67 20.41 23.91
N VAL A 282 25.00 20.49 23.87
CA VAL A 282 25.79 21.25 24.86
C VAL A 282 25.42 22.75 24.81
N PRO A 283 24.96 23.35 25.92
CA PRO A 283 24.37 24.68 25.89
C PRO A 283 25.39 25.81 25.72
N THR A 284 25.06 26.77 24.84
CA THR A 284 25.60 28.14 24.81
C THR A 284 24.72 29.10 25.60
#